data_AF-A0AA38FJD7-F1
#
_entry.id   AF-A0AA38FJD7-F1
#
_cell.length_a   1.000
_cell.length_b   1.000
_cell.length_c   1.000
_cell.angle_alpha   90.00
_cell.angle_beta   90.00
_cell.angle_gamma   90.00
#
_symmetry.space_group_name_H-M   'P 1'
#
loop_
_entity.id
_entity.type
_entity.pdbx_description
1 polymer ?
#
loop_
_entity_poly.entity_id
_entity_poly.type
_entity_poly.pdbx_seq_one_letter_code
_entity_poly.pdbx_strand_id
1 'polypeptide(L)'
;FMQEPHELHWKVAKWILHYVHGTYTDGIHYHGGVDIELIGFTDFDWAGDLDHQKSTSGYILSPGLGPISWSTKKQNAIVISSTEAEYRGV
;
A
#
# COMPACT_ATOMS: atom_id res chain seq x y z
N PHE A 1 15.76 -5.87 -10.50
CA PHE A 1 15.46 -4.42 -10.41
C PHE A 1 16.71 -3.56 -10.20
N MET A 2 17.44 -3.68 -9.07
CA MET A 2 18.64 -2.86 -8.82
C MET A 2 19.90 -3.30 -9.59
N GLN A 3 20.02 -4.59 -9.91
CA GLN A 3 21.17 -5.13 -10.65
C GLN A 3 21.03 -5.01 -12.17
N GLU A 4 19.80 -4.87 -12.69
CA GLU A 4 19.53 -4.73 -14.13
C GLU A 4 18.21 -3.94 -14.35
N PRO A 5 18.28 -2.59 -14.38
CA PRO A 5 17.13 -1.76 -14.63
C PRO A 5 16.77 -1.72 -16.13
N HIS A 6 15.56 -2.15 -16.47
CA HIS A 6 14.99 -2.00 -17.82
C HIS A 6 14.29 -0.65 -18.02
N GLU A 7 14.05 -0.28 -19.29
CA GLU A 7 13.37 0.95 -19.67
C GLU A 7 11.99 1.11 -19.00
N LEU A 8 11.27 0.00 -18.78
CA LEU A 8 10.00 -0.01 -18.07
C LEU A 8 10.15 0.47 -16.62
N HIS A 9 11.18 -0.01 -15.91
CA HIS A 9 11.47 0.42 -14.54
C HIS A 9 11.77 1.92 -14.47
N TRP A 10 12.51 2.44 -15.46
CA TRP A 10 12.84 3.86 -15.56
C TRP A 10 11.61 4.73 -15.80
N LYS A 11 10.68 4.30 -16.68
CA LYS A 11 9.42 4.99 -16.93
C LYS A 11 8.57 5.07 -15.66
N VAL A 12 8.42 3.96 -14.93
CA VAL A 12 7.68 3.92 -13.66
C VAL A 12 8.33 4.84 -12.62
N ALA A 13 9.65 4.79 -12.46
CA ALA A 13 10.36 5.65 -11.51
C ALA A 13 10.16 7.15 -11.81
N LYS A 14 10.25 7.55 -13.08
CA LYS A 14 9.95 8.93 -13.49
C LYS A 14 8.51 9.32 -13.19
N TRP A 15 7.56 8.43 -13.48
CA TRP A 15 6.14 8.71 -13.22
C TRP A 15 5.88 8.95 -11.74
N ILE A 16 6.47 8.13 -10.85
CA ILE A 16 6.40 8.34 -9.40
C ILE A 16 6.96 9.72 -9.01
N LEU A 17 8.14 10.10 -9.54
CA LEU A 17 8.74 11.41 -9.25
C LEU A 17 7.88 12.57 -9.76
N HIS A 18 7.30 12.45 -10.95
CA HIS A 18 6.38 13.46 -11.49
C HIS A 18 5.11 13.58 -10.65
N TYR A 19 4.57 12.46 -10.17
CA TYR A 19 3.42 12.46 -9.26
C TYR A 19 3.77 13.21 -7.97
N VAL A 20 4.87 12.84 -7.30
CA VAL A 20 5.32 13.50 -6.06
C VAL A 20 5.55 15.00 -6.27
N HIS A 21 6.18 15.39 -7.39
CA HIS A 21 6.37 16.80 -7.72
C HIS A 21 5.06 17.51 -8.09
N GLY A 22 4.07 16.82 -8.65
CA GLY A 22 2.77 17.40 -9.00
C GLY A 22 1.86 17.60 -7.80
N THR A 23 1.96 16.72 -6.79
CA THR A 23 1.07 16.69 -5.62
C THR A 23 1.76 17.14 -4.34
N TYR A 24 2.92 17.81 -4.40
CA TYR A 24 3.67 18.24 -3.22
C TYR A 24 2.90 19.23 -2.32
N THR A 25 1.90 19.91 -2.88
CA THR A 25 0.99 20.81 -2.15
C THR A 25 -0.24 20.10 -1.60
N ASP A 26 -0.50 18.87 -2.06
CA ASP A 26 -1.68 18.12 -1.67
C ASP A 26 -1.44 17.48 -0.31
N GLY A 27 -2.47 17.49 0.53
CA GLY A 27 -2.40 16.95 1.88
C GLY A 27 -3.76 16.51 2.37
N ILE A 28 -3.76 15.72 3.44
CA ILE A 28 -4.98 15.31 4.14
C ILE A 28 -5.28 16.39 5.18
N HIS A 29 -6.45 17.01 5.08
CA HIS A 29 -6.89 18.08 5.97
C HIS A 29 -7.94 17.57 6.96
N TYR A 30 -7.61 17.65 8.26
CA TYR A 30 -8.54 17.34 9.33
C TYR A 30 -9.20 18.61 9.84
N HIS A 31 -10.53 18.56 10.03
CA HIS A 31 -11.33 19.66 10.55
C HIS A 31 -11.99 19.20 11.86
N GLY A 32 -12.08 20.11 12.84
CA GLY A 32 -12.75 19.82 14.12
C GLY A 32 -14.28 19.72 13.98
N GLY A 33 -14.94 19.17 15.00
CA GLY A 33 -16.41 19.08 15.05
C GLY A 33 -17.02 17.85 14.39
N VAL A 34 -16.20 16.86 14.05
CA VAL A 34 -16.63 15.55 13.54
C VAL A 34 -16.37 14.52 14.63
N ASP A 35 -17.34 13.64 14.87
CA ASP A 35 -17.15 12.51 15.80
C ASP A 35 -16.02 11.62 15.29
N ILE A 36 -15.00 11.45 16.14
CA ILE A 36 -13.80 10.67 15.82
C ILE A 36 -14.08 9.23 16.22
N GLU A 37 -14.33 8.38 15.22
CA GLU A 37 -14.36 6.93 15.39
C GLU A 37 -13.19 6.30 14.63
N LEU A 38 -12.36 5.54 15.34
CA LEU A 38 -11.21 4.88 14.73
C LEU A 38 -11.68 3.65 13.94
N ILE A 39 -11.63 3.76 12.61
CA ILE A 39 -11.97 2.70 11.68
C ILE A 39 -10.69 2.16 11.05
N GLY A 40 -10.52 0.84 11.11
CA GLY A 40 -9.42 0.14 10.47
C GLY A 40 -9.91 -0.72 9.31
N PHE A 41 -9.18 -0.67 8.20
CA PHE A 41 -9.34 -1.59 7.08
C PHE A 41 -8.05 -2.37 6.90
N THR A 42 -8.17 -3.67 6.64
CA THR A 42 -7.07 -4.57 6.31
C THR A 42 -7.38 -5.19 4.96
N ASP A 43 -6.40 -5.18 4.06
CA ASP A 43 -6.52 -5.81 2.76
C ASP A 43 -5.33 -6.73 2.53
N PHE A 44 -5.59 -7.80 1.81
CA PHE A 44 -4.62 -8.84 1.57
C PHE A 44 -4.73 -9.31 0.12
N ASP A 45 -3.70 -9.02 -0.68
CA ASP A 45 -3.66 -9.38 -2.09
C ASP A 45 -2.83 -10.64 -2.31
N TRP A 46 -3.44 -11.68 -2.89
CA TRP A 46 -2.78 -12.95 -3.20
C TRP A 46 -2.16 -12.91 -4.59
N ALA A 47 -0.88 -13.27 -4.69
CA ALA A 47 -0.14 -13.39 -5.94
C ALA A 47 -0.07 -12.13 -6.83
N GLY A 48 -0.26 -10.92 -6.27
CA GLY A 48 -0.10 -9.66 -7.01
C GLY A 48 1.32 -9.40 -7.57
N ASP A 49 2.33 -10.12 -7.09
CA ASP A 49 3.65 -10.20 -7.70
C ASP A 49 3.74 -11.39 -8.66
N LEU A 50 3.56 -11.15 -9.96
CA LEU A 50 3.65 -12.18 -11.01
C LEU A 50 5.04 -12.85 -11.07
N ASP A 51 6.10 -12.16 -10.66
CA ASP A 51 7.47 -12.67 -10.74
C ASP A 51 7.80 -13.63 -9.59
N HIS A 52 7.22 -13.42 -8.40
CA HIS A 52 7.57 -14.21 -7.20
C HIS A 52 6.38 -14.85 -6.47
N GLN A 53 5.14 -14.66 -6.95
CA GLN A 53 3.89 -15.08 -6.29
C GLN A 53 3.82 -14.67 -4.82
N LYS A 54 4.49 -13.55 -4.50
CA LYS A 54 4.52 -13.00 -3.16
C LYS A 54 3.27 -12.17 -2.96
N SER A 55 2.64 -12.39 -1.83
CA SER A 55 1.51 -11.60 -1.44
C SER A 55 1.94 -10.25 -0.84
N THR A 56 1.05 -9.26 -0.95
CA THR A 56 1.14 -8.01 -0.22
C THR A 56 -0.01 -7.89 0.77
N SER A 57 0.31 -7.68 2.05
CA SER A 57 -0.69 -7.34 3.08
C SER A 57 -0.63 -5.84 3.39
N GLY A 58 -1.76 -5.22 3.64
CA GLY A 58 -1.81 -3.81 4.03
C GLY A 58 -2.89 -3.53 5.05
N TYR A 59 -2.71 -2.44 5.80
CA TYR A 59 -3.76 -1.88 6.63
C TYR A 59 -3.78 -0.36 6.51
N ILE A 60 -4.93 0.20 6.85
CA ILE A 60 -5.18 1.65 6.90
C ILE A 60 -6.13 1.96 8.06
N LEU A 61 -5.72 2.87 8.92
CA LEU A 61 -6.47 3.35 10.08
C LEU A 61 -6.88 4.80 9.85
N SER A 62 -8.14 5.12 10.04
CA SER A 62 -8.74 6.44 9.78
C SER A 62 -9.76 6.80 10.87
N PRO A 63 -9.85 8.06 11.32
CA PRO A 63 -10.89 8.55 12.21
C PRO A 63 -12.18 8.95 11.45
N GLY A 64 -12.41 8.40 10.26
CA GLY A 64 -13.52 8.75 9.37
C GLY A 64 -13.25 9.90 8.38
N LEU A 65 -12.24 10.74 8.61
CA LEU A 65 -11.89 11.88 7.75
C LEU A 65 -10.73 11.64 6.77
N GLY A 66 -9.87 10.66 7.06
CA GLY A 66 -8.69 10.37 6.26
C GLY A 66 -7.64 9.56 7.02
N PRO A 67 -6.75 8.83 6.34
CA PRO A 67 -5.86 7.89 6.98
C PRO A 67 -4.80 8.55 7.86
N ILE A 68 -4.68 8.08 9.10
CA ILE A 68 -3.66 8.52 10.07
C ILE A 68 -2.47 7.55 10.09
N SER A 69 -2.73 6.26 9.91
CA SER A 69 -1.69 5.23 9.91
C SER A 69 -2.00 4.21 8.84
N TRP A 70 -1.01 3.88 8.02
CA TRP A 70 -1.11 2.83 7.03
C TRP A 70 0.23 2.14 6.91
N SER A 71 0.19 0.88 6.53
CA SER A 71 1.38 0.13 6.18
C SER A 71 1.04 -0.87 5.10
N THR A 72 2.01 -1.13 4.23
CA THR A 72 1.95 -2.20 3.26
C THR A 72 3.23 -3.01 3.38
N LYS A 73 3.10 -4.33 3.44
CA LYS A 73 4.19 -5.26 3.61
C LYS A 73 4.08 -6.36 2.57
N LYS A 74 5.11 -6.45 1.74
CA LYS A 74 5.31 -7.62 0.89
C LYS A 74 5.75 -8.78 1.76
N GLN A 75 5.00 -9.88 1.72
CA GLN A 75 5.29 -11.07 2.50
C GLN A 75 6.49 -11.80 1.88
N ASN A 76 7.43 -12.22 2.73
CA ASN A 76 8.59 -12.98 2.29
C ASN A 76 8.25 -14.42 1.92
N ALA A 77 7.13 -14.95 2.46
CA ALA A 77 6.64 -16.28 2.17
C ALA A 77 5.75 -16.29 0.92
N ILE A 78 5.91 -17.33 0.10
CA ILE A 78 4.95 -17.70 -0.94
C ILE A 78 3.69 -18.17 -0.22
N VAL A 79 2.53 -17.64 -0.60
CA VAL A 79 1.25 -18.06 0.00
C VAL A 79 0.40 -18.77 -1.05
N ILE A 80 -0.21 -19.89 -0.69
CA ILE A 80 -0.78 -20.84 -1.64
C ILE A 80 -2.28 -20.58 -1.87
N SER A 81 -2.92 -19.75 -1.03
CA SER A 81 -4.33 -19.34 -1.16
C SER A 81 -4.58 -17.98 -0.48
N SER A 82 -5.61 -17.23 -0.85
CA SER A 82 -5.97 -15.96 -0.19
C SER A 82 -6.24 -16.09 1.31
N THR A 83 -6.87 -17.19 1.76
CA THR A 83 -7.22 -17.41 3.17
C THR A 83 -6.00 -17.63 4.06
N GLU A 84 -5.02 -18.43 3.61
CA GLU A 84 -3.74 -18.59 4.34
C GLU A 84 -3.01 -17.26 4.49
N ALA A 85 -3.26 -16.40 3.53
CA ALA A 85 -2.53 -15.19 3.34
C ALA A 85 -3.14 -14.09 4.22
N GLU A 86 -4.48 -13.96 4.28
CA GLU A 86 -5.21 -13.24 5.33
C GLU A 86 -4.78 -13.69 6.74
N TYR A 87 -4.69 -15.00 6.99
CA TYR A 87 -4.28 -15.55 8.29
C TYR A 87 -2.86 -15.13 8.72
N ARG A 88 -1.93 -14.96 7.76
CA ARG A 88 -0.55 -14.53 8.01
C ARG A 88 -0.36 -13.01 7.93
N GLY A 89 -1.38 -12.28 7.49
CA GLY A 89 -1.37 -10.82 7.31
C GLY A 89 -1.73 -10.02 8.56
N VAL A 90 -2.21 -10.69 9.62
CA VAL A 90 -2.52 -10.13 10.95
C VAL A 90 -1.29 -10.11 11.85
#